data_AF-A0A238Z7L4-F1
#
_entry.id   AF-A0A238Z7L4-F1
#
_cell.length_a   1.000
_cell.length_b   1.000
_cell.length_c   1.000
_cell.angle_alpha   90.00
_cell.angle_beta   90.00
_cell.angle_gamma   90.00
#
_symmetry.space_group_name_H-M   'P 1'
#
loop_
_entity.id
_entity.type
_entity.pdbx_description
1 polymer ?
#
loop_
_entity_poly.entity_id
_entity_poly.type
_entity_poly.pdbx_seq_one_letter_code
_entity_poly.pdbx_strand_id
1 'polypeptide(L)'
;MAFFGGLGDLLAIAAMGDWTAADEVHVAYGLSSWRPTAGTRAAGTVSRERRDGRRVRFTGGKLEYHRDALPSLTWTFPEPMGVRPVLGEFSMADVVTIPSHLAVPEVRSYMTVEAAEDLSAPDTPAPAAADERGRSDQTFLVDVVVRSGGRERRATASGRDIYAVSAPLAVEAVGRILTGRTRTTGMAAAGEMFDAADFLHALAAHLSFDLCR
;
A
#
# COMPACT_ATOMS: atom_id res chain seq x y z
N MET A 1 10.94 3.52 -4.40
CA MET A 1 10.24 3.57 -3.10
C MET A 1 9.14 4.62 -3.17
N ALA A 2 7.89 4.27 -2.85
CA ALA A 2 6.72 5.15 -2.93
C ALA A 2 5.59 4.62 -2.02
N PHE A 3 4.44 5.31 -2.00
CA PHE A 3 3.26 4.91 -1.21
C PHE A 3 2.79 3.48 -1.51
N PHE A 4 2.36 3.20 -2.74
CA PHE A 4 1.88 1.87 -3.15
C PHE A 4 3.05 0.88 -3.34
N GLY A 5 2.96 -0.31 -2.73
CA GLY A 5 4.01 -1.33 -2.74
C GLY A 5 5.18 -1.07 -1.81
N GLY A 6 5.28 0.14 -1.26
CA GLY A 6 6.34 0.51 -0.33
C GLY A 6 5.85 0.64 1.11
N LEU A 7 4.84 1.49 1.35
CA LEU A 7 4.28 1.66 2.69
C LEU A 7 3.57 0.38 3.17
N GLY A 8 2.75 -0.22 2.31
CA GLY A 8 2.08 -1.51 2.60
C GLY A 8 3.06 -2.64 2.90
N ASP A 9 4.19 -2.68 2.18
CA ASP A 9 5.25 -3.68 2.37
C ASP A 9 5.98 -3.53 3.72
N LEU A 10 6.31 -2.29 4.12
CA LEU A 10 6.87 -2.02 5.45
C LEU A 10 5.88 -2.38 6.57
N LEU A 11 4.59 -2.05 6.40
CA LEU A 11 3.54 -2.40 7.36
C LEU A 11 3.35 -3.92 7.46
N ALA A 12 3.41 -4.65 6.35
CA ALA A 12 3.33 -6.10 6.34
C ALA A 12 4.45 -6.75 7.16
N ILE A 13 5.70 -6.29 7.00
CA ILE A 13 6.81 -6.76 7.85
C ILE A 13 6.59 -6.42 9.32
N ALA A 14 6.18 -5.18 9.61
CA ALA A 14 5.92 -4.76 10.98
C ALA A 14 4.83 -5.63 11.65
N ALA A 15 3.77 -5.98 10.91
CA ALA A 15 2.69 -6.87 11.34
C ALA A 15 3.13 -8.33 11.47
N MET A 16 3.99 -8.85 10.58
CA MET A 16 4.58 -10.19 10.69
C MET A 16 5.30 -10.35 12.03
N GLY A 17 6.07 -9.34 12.45
CA GLY A 17 6.79 -9.37 13.73
C GLY A 17 7.75 -10.55 13.81
N ASP A 18 7.49 -11.48 14.73
CA ASP A 18 8.26 -12.72 14.91
C ASP A 18 7.77 -13.90 14.06
N TRP A 19 6.71 -13.74 13.26
CA TRP A 19 6.26 -14.79 12.35
C TRP A 19 7.23 -14.94 11.18
N THR A 20 7.52 -16.19 10.80
CA THR A 20 8.36 -16.51 9.63
C THR A 20 7.54 -16.85 8.39
N ALA A 21 6.24 -17.11 8.55
CA ALA A 21 5.29 -17.39 7.48
C ALA A 21 3.88 -16.97 7.92
N ALA A 22 3.00 -16.71 6.94
CA ALA A 22 1.59 -16.38 7.14
C ALA A 22 0.72 -17.08 6.10
N ASP A 23 -0.56 -17.24 6.41
CA ASP A 23 -1.55 -17.83 5.50
C ASP A 23 -2.02 -16.80 4.47
N GLU A 24 -2.22 -15.55 4.90
CA GLU A 24 -2.64 -14.45 4.03
C GLU A 24 -2.19 -13.09 4.56
N VAL A 25 -1.94 -12.17 3.62
CA VAL A 25 -1.74 -10.74 3.89
C VAL A 25 -2.80 -9.93 3.16
N HIS A 26 -3.51 -9.09 3.89
CA HIS A 26 -4.48 -8.14 3.36
C HIS A 26 -3.92 -6.73 3.45
N VAL A 27 -4.03 -5.97 2.37
CA VAL A 27 -3.63 -4.56 2.31
C VAL A 27 -4.83 -3.73 1.87
N ALA A 28 -5.48 -3.04 2.80
CA ALA A 28 -6.62 -2.19 2.51
C ALA A 28 -6.20 -0.72 2.47
N TYR A 29 -6.46 -0.08 1.34
CA TYR A 29 -6.24 1.35 1.13
C TYR A 29 -7.54 2.11 1.34
N GLY A 30 -7.65 2.77 2.48
CA GLY A 30 -8.68 3.72 2.80
C GLY A 30 -8.27 5.12 2.34
N LEU A 31 -8.74 5.57 1.17
CA LEU A 31 -8.50 6.94 0.71
C LEU A 31 -9.80 7.73 0.75
N SER A 32 -9.75 8.97 1.23
CA SER A 32 -10.94 9.86 1.23
C SER A 32 -11.32 10.36 -0.16
N SER A 33 -10.34 10.36 -1.08
CA SER A 33 -10.46 10.70 -2.49
C SER A 33 -9.16 10.26 -3.19
N TRP A 34 -9.20 10.03 -4.50
CA TRP A 34 -7.99 9.79 -5.29
C TRP A 34 -7.98 10.59 -6.59
N ARG A 35 -7.72 11.89 -6.45
CA ARG A 35 -7.40 12.81 -7.54
C ARG A 35 -6.06 12.40 -8.17
N PRO A 36 -6.04 11.94 -9.43
CA PRO A 36 -4.82 11.43 -10.03
C PRO A 36 -3.94 12.57 -10.57
N THR A 37 -2.63 12.48 -10.37
CA THR A 37 -1.69 13.34 -11.12
C THR A 37 -1.65 12.92 -12.60
N ALA A 38 -1.11 13.77 -13.47
CA ALA A 38 -0.86 13.40 -14.86
C ALA A 38 0.02 12.14 -14.97
N GLY A 39 1.02 12.00 -14.09
CA GLY A 39 1.86 10.81 -13.99
C GLY A 39 1.08 9.56 -13.58
N THR A 40 0.16 9.68 -12.61
CA THR A 40 -0.73 8.57 -12.21
C THR A 40 -1.57 8.09 -13.39
N ARG A 41 -2.17 9.02 -14.15
CA ARG A 41 -2.98 8.67 -15.33
C ARG A 41 -2.14 7.97 -16.41
N ALA A 42 -0.98 8.55 -16.74
CA ALA A 42 -0.07 7.97 -17.73
C ALA A 42 0.42 6.57 -17.34
N ALA A 43 0.83 6.38 -16.09
CA ALA A 43 1.24 5.08 -15.56
C ALA A 43 0.07 4.06 -15.57
N GLY A 44 -1.15 4.51 -15.28
CA GLY A 44 -2.37 3.70 -15.36
C GLY A 44 -2.64 3.19 -16.77
N THR A 45 -2.54 4.05 -17.79
CA THR A 45 -2.68 3.68 -19.20
C THR A 45 -1.66 2.63 -19.61
N VAL A 46 -0.37 2.91 -19.39
CA VAL A 46 0.72 1.97 -19.73
C VAL A 46 0.56 0.63 -19.00
N SER A 47 0.17 0.67 -17.73
CA SER A 47 -0.05 -0.55 -16.94
C SER A 47 -1.25 -1.36 -17.43
N ARG A 48 -2.30 -0.71 -17.92
CA ARG A 48 -3.47 -1.39 -18.53
C ARG A 48 -3.09 -2.02 -19.86
N GLU A 49 -2.35 -1.30 -20.70
CA GLU A 49 -1.88 -1.77 -22.01
C GLU A 49 -0.97 -2.99 -21.88
N ARG A 50 0.04 -2.94 -20.99
CA ARG A 50 0.98 -4.06 -20.75
C ARG A 50 0.29 -5.34 -20.29
N ARG A 51 -0.88 -5.22 -19.66
CA ARG A 51 -1.65 -6.36 -19.17
C ARG A 51 -2.76 -6.80 -20.12
N ASP A 52 -2.90 -6.16 -21.28
CA ASP A 52 -4.03 -6.37 -22.20
C ASP A 52 -5.38 -6.24 -21.48
N GLY A 53 -5.47 -5.24 -20.60
CA GLY A 53 -6.64 -4.99 -19.75
C GLY A 53 -6.90 -6.02 -18.65
N ARG A 54 -6.09 -7.08 -18.51
CA ARG A 54 -6.23 -8.09 -17.45
C ARG A 54 -5.82 -7.54 -16.10
N ARG A 55 -6.49 -7.99 -15.06
CA ARG A 55 -6.16 -7.77 -13.65
C ARG A 55 -5.08 -8.75 -13.21
N VAL A 56 -4.42 -8.44 -12.10
CA VAL A 56 -3.35 -9.26 -11.52
C VAL A 56 -3.73 -9.56 -10.09
N ARG A 57 -3.45 -10.75 -9.60
CA ARG A 57 -3.56 -11.11 -8.18
C ARG A 57 -2.44 -12.07 -7.80
N PHE A 58 -2.13 -12.16 -6.51
CA PHE A 58 -1.22 -13.15 -5.97
C PHE A 58 -2.00 -14.15 -5.12
N THR A 59 -2.13 -15.38 -5.63
CA THR A 59 -2.92 -16.45 -5.01
C THR A 59 -2.27 -17.80 -5.28
N GLY A 60 -2.36 -18.73 -4.34
CA GLY A 60 -1.72 -20.04 -4.42
C GLY A 60 -0.20 -19.95 -4.59
N GLY A 61 0.44 -18.92 -4.03
CA GLY A 61 1.89 -18.72 -4.09
C GLY A 61 2.42 -18.24 -5.45
N LYS A 62 1.56 -17.72 -6.34
CA LYS A 62 1.95 -17.25 -7.67
C LYS A 62 1.14 -16.04 -8.13
N LEU A 63 1.72 -15.28 -9.05
CA LEU A 63 1.01 -14.23 -9.77
C LEU A 63 0.11 -14.82 -10.86
N GLU A 64 -1.15 -14.41 -10.86
CA GLU A 64 -2.14 -14.78 -11.87
C GLU A 64 -2.71 -13.55 -12.57
N TYR A 65 -2.98 -13.67 -13.87
CA TYR A 65 -3.72 -12.68 -14.64
C TYR A 65 -5.15 -13.15 -14.89
N HIS A 66 -6.13 -12.29 -14.66
CA HIS A 66 -7.55 -12.64 -14.78
C HIS A 66 -8.36 -11.46 -15.35
N ARG A 67 -9.62 -11.71 -15.74
CA ARG A 67 -10.54 -10.68 -16.28
C ARG A 67 -11.79 -10.47 -15.42
N ASP A 68 -11.83 -11.11 -14.25
CA ASP A 68 -13.00 -11.05 -13.38
C ASP A 68 -13.30 -9.61 -12.95
N ALA A 69 -14.57 -9.33 -12.70
CA ALA A 69 -14.97 -8.08 -12.07
C ALA A 69 -14.39 -8.00 -10.65
N LEU A 70 -14.05 -6.80 -10.20
CA LEU A 70 -13.65 -6.61 -8.81
C LEU A 70 -14.88 -6.81 -7.91
N PRO A 71 -14.82 -7.69 -6.91
CA PRO A 71 -15.93 -7.84 -5.98
C PRO A 71 -16.08 -6.59 -5.12
N SER A 72 -17.32 -6.10 -4.97
CA SER A 72 -17.66 -5.09 -3.97
C SER A 72 -17.78 -5.76 -2.60
N LEU A 73 -17.02 -5.26 -1.63
CA LEU A 73 -16.93 -5.78 -0.27
C LEU A 73 -17.05 -4.64 0.74
N THR A 74 -17.05 -4.99 2.01
CA THR A 74 -16.97 -4.05 3.13
C THR A 74 -15.68 -4.31 3.90
N TRP A 75 -14.96 -3.25 4.26
CA TRP A 75 -13.79 -3.32 5.14
C TRP A 75 -14.01 -2.49 6.40
N THR A 76 -13.57 -3.00 7.54
CA THR A 76 -13.62 -2.30 8.83
C THR A 76 -12.24 -1.72 9.12
N PHE A 77 -12.02 -0.48 8.69
CA PHE A 77 -10.82 0.27 9.05
C PHE A 77 -10.88 0.71 10.52
N PRO A 78 -9.73 0.92 11.18
CA PRO A 78 -9.70 1.57 12.49
C PRO A 78 -10.40 2.94 12.48
N GLU A 79 -10.92 3.32 13.65
CA GLU A 79 -11.44 4.67 13.86
C GLU A 79 -10.34 5.72 13.63
N PRO A 80 -10.67 6.91 13.09
CA PRO A 80 -12.03 7.43 12.87
C PRO A 80 -12.65 7.08 11.49
N MET A 81 -11.98 6.27 10.66
CA MET A 81 -12.49 5.98 9.31
C MET A 81 -13.69 5.02 9.35
N GLY A 82 -13.59 4.00 10.21
CA GLY A 82 -14.64 3.02 10.42
C GLY A 82 -14.94 2.17 9.18
N VAL A 83 -16.17 1.66 9.12
CA VAL A 83 -16.62 0.76 8.07
C VAL A 83 -16.77 1.50 6.73
N ARG A 84 -16.19 0.95 5.66
CA ARG A 84 -16.24 1.51 4.30
C ARG A 84 -16.51 0.45 3.24
N PRO A 85 -17.23 0.79 2.15
CA PRO A 85 -17.28 -0.05 0.96
C PRO A 85 -15.91 -0.03 0.25
N VAL A 86 -15.47 -1.19 -0.21
CA VAL A 86 -14.19 -1.36 -0.92
C VAL A 86 -14.37 -2.25 -2.15
N LEU A 87 -13.52 -2.02 -3.16
CA LEU A 87 -13.30 -2.97 -4.23
C LEU A 87 -12.20 -3.95 -3.79
N GLY A 88 -12.55 -5.22 -3.65
CA GLY A 88 -11.59 -6.31 -3.42
C GLY A 88 -10.80 -6.61 -4.69
N GLU A 89 -9.62 -7.21 -4.51
CA GLU A 89 -8.69 -7.52 -5.61
C GLU A 89 -8.27 -6.28 -6.44
N PHE A 90 -8.36 -5.08 -5.85
CA PHE A 90 -7.81 -3.86 -6.43
C PHE A 90 -6.28 -3.88 -6.23
N SER A 91 -5.60 -4.66 -7.05
CA SER A 91 -4.17 -4.93 -6.88
C SER A 91 -3.31 -3.70 -7.16
N MET A 92 -2.46 -3.40 -6.19
CA MET A 92 -1.35 -2.46 -6.29
C MET A 92 -0.03 -3.24 -6.28
N ALA A 93 1.11 -2.55 -6.22
CA ALA A 93 2.43 -3.20 -6.27
C ALA A 93 2.68 -4.19 -5.11
N ASP A 94 1.89 -4.14 -4.04
CA ASP A 94 1.97 -5.02 -2.87
C ASP A 94 1.85 -6.51 -3.23
N VAL A 95 1.09 -6.86 -4.28
CA VAL A 95 0.96 -8.26 -4.75
C VAL A 95 2.24 -8.82 -5.35
N VAL A 96 3.26 -7.97 -5.55
CA VAL A 96 4.60 -8.35 -6.01
C VAL A 96 5.64 -8.14 -4.91
N THR A 97 5.59 -7.01 -4.20
CA THR A 97 6.62 -6.66 -3.21
C THR A 97 6.54 -7.56 -1.97
N ILE A 98 5.36 -7.75 -1.39
CA ILE A 98 5.17 -8.56 -0.17
C ILE A 98 5.62 -10.01 -0.37
N PRO A 99 5.11 -10.76 -1.37
CA PRO A 99 5.45 -12.18 -1.51
C PRO A 99 6.84 -12.41 -2.11
N SER A 100 7.60 -11.35 -2.44
CA SER A 100 8.99 -11.49 -2.90
C SER A 100 9.96 -11.83 -1.77
N HIS A 101 9.59 -11.53 -0.53
CA HIS A 101 10.42 -11.80 0.67
C HIS A 101 9.65 -12.38 1.85
N LEU A 102 8.32 -12.32 1.85
CA LEU A 102 7.49 -13.02 2.85
C LEU A 102 6.97 -14.36 2.33
N ALA A 103 7.08 -15.39 3.18
CA ALA A 103 6.48 -16.71 2.94
C ALA A 103 4.97 -16.64 3.19
N VAL A 104 4.22 -16.23 2.17
CA VAL A 104 2.75 -16.15 2.18
C VAL A 104 2.19 -16.64 0.83
N PRO A 105 1.14 -17.47 0.80
CA PRO A 105 0.52 -17.93 -0.45
C PRO A 105 -0.52 -16.95 -1.02
N GLU A 106 -1.06 -16.04 -0.21
CA GLU A 106 -2.15 -15.13 -0.57
C GLU A 106 -1.82 -13.68 -0.21
N VAL A 107 -1.91 -12.77 -1.18
CA VAL A 107 -1.84 -11.32 -0.94
C VAL A 107 -3.04 -10.64 -1.59
N ARG A 108 -3.90 -10.03 -0.77
CA ARG A 108 -5.18 -9.43 -1.18
C ARG A 108 -5.15 -7.93 -0.96
N SER A 109 -5.46 -7.16 -2.00
CA SER A 109 -5.54 -5.70 -1.92
C SER A 109 -6.97 -5.20 -2.03
N TYR A 110 -7.26 -4.11 -1.31
CA TYR A 110 -8.56 -3.47 -1.28
C TYR A 110 -8.39 -1.96 -1.46
N MET A 111 -9.34 -1.32 -2.14
CA MET A 111 -9.37 0.12 -2.34
C MET A 111 -10.78 0.64 -2.02
N THR A 112 -10.90 1.75 -1.29
CA THR A 112 -12.21 2.41 -1.09
C THR A 112 -12.88 2.70 -2.42
N VAL A 113 -14.20 2.47 -2.48
CA VAL A 113 -14.97 2.63 -3.73
C VAL A 113 -14.86 4.07 -4.24
N GLU A 114 -14.97 5.05 -3.34
CA GLU A 114 -14.89 6.48 -3.65
C GLU A 114 -13.56 6.83 -4.35
N ALA A 115 -12.46 6.26 -3.88
CA ALA A 115 -11.14 6.47 -4.46
C ALA A 115 -10.97 5.79 -5.83
N ALA A 116 -11.53 4.60 -6.00
CA ALA A 116 -11.51 3.91 -7.28
C ALA A 116 -12.37 4.64 -8.33
N GLU A 117 -13.53 5.19 -7.93
CA GLU A 117 -14.40 6.01 -8.76
C GLU A 117 -13.68 7.28 -9.21
N ASP A 118 -13.12 8.05 -8.28
CA ASP A 118 -12.32 9.25 -8.56
C ASP A 118 -11.18 8.97 -9.56
N LEU A 119 -10.43 7.89 -9.35
CA LEU A 119 -9.32 7.52 -10.23
C LEU A 119 -9.81 7.21 -11.66
N SER A 120 -10.96 6.55 -11.77
CA SER A 120 -11.51 6.11 -13.06
C SER A 120 -12.19 7.22 -13.84
N ALA A 121 -12.70 8.25 -13.15
CA ALA A 121 -13.41 9.34 -13.79
C ALA A 121 -12.45 10.24 -14.62
N PRO A 122 -12.79 10.51 -15.89
CA PRO A 122 -11.95 11.33 -16.77
C PRO A 122 -11.86 12.78 -16.29
N ASP A 123 -12.94 13.30 -15.70
CA ASP A 123 -13.08 14.69 -15.29
C ASP A 123 -12.58 14.96 -13.86
N THR A 124 -12.12 13.94 -13.13
CA THR A 124 -11.52 14.15 -11.81
C THR A 124 -10.31 15.07 -11.93
N PRO A 125 -10.28 16.21 -11.20
CA PRO A 125 -9.20 17.16 -11.30
C PRO A 125 -7.90 16.59 -10.73
N ALA A 126 -6.77 17.20 -11.08
CA ALA A 126 -5.51 16.92 -10.40
C ALA A 126 -5.60 17.32 -8.92
N PRO A 127 -4.75 16.74 -8.04
CA PRO A 127 -4.61 17.21 -6.66
C PRO A 127 -4.31 18.72 -6.62
N ALA A 128 -5.04 19.44 -5.77
CA ALA A 128 -4.82 20.87 -5.54
C ALA A 128 -4.16 21.07 -4.19
N ALA A 129 -3.20 22.00 -4.10
CA ALA A 129 -2.58 22.36 -2.83
C ALA A 129 -3.62 22.94 -1.89
N ALA A 130 -3.62 22.46 -0.64
CA ALA A 130 -4.47 22.93 0.44
C ALA A 130 -3.65 23.26 1.69
N ASP A 131 -2.33 23.46 1.53
CA ASP A 131 -1.43 24.09 2.50
C ASP A 131 -0.20 24.70 1.81
N GLU A 132 0.62 25.45 2.55
CA GLU A 132 1.84 26.10 2.06
C GLU A 132 2.92 25.11 1.57
N ARG A 133 2.81 23.84 1.97
CA ARG A 133 3.73 22.76 1.55
C ARG A 133 3.28 22.10 0.24
N GLY A 134 2.19 22.57 -0.36
CA GLY A 134 1.67 22.06 -1.62
C GLY A 134 0.87 20.76 -1.50
N ARG A 135 0.53 20.31 -0.29
CA ARG A 135 -0.18 19.04 -0.07
C ARG A 135 -1.67 19.21 -0.31
N SER A 136 -2.29 18.26 -1.00
CA SER A 136 -3.75 18.15 -1.12
C SER A 136 -4.40 17.74 0.19
N ASP A 137 -5.67 18.08 0.38
CA ASP A 137 -6.50 17.75 1.56
C ASP A 137 -6.92 16.27 1.64
N GLN A 138 -6.58 15.47 0.64
CA GLN A 138 -6.90 14.04 0.59
C GLN A 138 -6.20 13.29 1.72
N THR A 139 -6.94 12.51 2.51
CA THR A 139 -6.39 11.70 3.60
C THR A 139 -6.31 10.24 3.20
N PHE A 140 -5.38 9.50 3.80
CA PHE A 140 -5.25 8.07 3.63
C PHE A 140 -5.16 7.35 4.98
N LEU A 141 -5.57 6.09 4.97
CA LEU A 141 -5.27 5.07 5.96
C LEU A 141 -4.94 3.77 5.22
N VAL A 142 -3.76 3.23 5.45
CA VAL A 142 -3.34 1.90 4.98
C VAL A 142 -3.48 0.95 6.16
N ASP A 143 -4.32 -0.05 6.00
CA ASP A 143 -4.61 -1.08 7.02
C ASP A 143 -4.10 -2.42 6.51
N VAL A 144 -3.03 -2.92 7.14
CA VAL A 144 -2.41 -4.19 6.79
C VAL A 144 -2.74 -5.22 7.86
N VAL A 145 -3.33 -6.32 7.43
CA VAL A 145 -3.75 -7.42 8.27
C VAL A 145 -3.05 -8.69 7.81
N VAL A 146 -2.32 -9.33 8.73
CA VAL A 146 -1.60 -10.58 8.49
C VAL A 146 -2.27 -11.67 9.31
N ARG A 147 -2.55 -12.83 8.69
CA ARG A 147 -3.18 -13.96 9.36
C ARG A 147 -2.32 -15.21 9.30
N SER A 148 -2.24 -15.94 10.41
CA SER A 148 -1.55 -17.23 10.50
C SER A 148 -2.19 -18.11 11.58
N GLY A 149 -2.60 -19.32 11.20
CA GLY A 149 -3.11 -20.33 12.13
C GLY A 149 -4.31 -19.87 12.97
N GLY A 150 -5.20 -19.07 12.38
CA GLY A 150 -6.37 -18.48 13.06
C GLY A 150 -6.07 -17.26 13.94
N ARG A 151 -4.83 -16.78 13.97
CA ARG A 151 -4.43 -15.52 14.61
C ARG A 151 -4.36 -14.40 13.58
N GLU A 152 -4.64 -13.18 14.02
CA GLU A 152 -4.56 -11.96 13.21
C GLU A 152 -3.62 -10.96 13.88
N ARG A 153 -2.77 -10.29 13.09
CA ARG A 153 -1.96 -9.13 13.50
C ARG A 153 -2.21 -7.98 12.54
N ARG A 154 -2.17 -6.76 13.06
CA ARG A 154 -2.54 -5.56 12.30
C ARG A 154 -1.50 -4.46 12.45
N ALA A 155 -1.14 -3.83 11.34
CA ALA A 155 -0.32 -2.62 11.30
C ALA A 155 -1.00 -1.59 10.43
N THR A 156 -1.09 -0.34 10.91
CA THR A 156 -1.75 0.73 10.15
C THR A 156 -0.87 1.96 10.03
N ALA A 157 -1.01 2.67 8.91
CA ALA A 157 -0.45 4.01 8.75
C ALA A 157 -1.49 4.96 8.19
N SER A 158 -1.64 6.14 8.78
CA SER A 158 -2.56 7.17 8.31
C SER A 158 -1.86 8.51 8.14
N GLY A 159 -2.42 9.33 7.26
CA GLY A 159 -1.85 10.63 6.94
C GLY A 159 -2.61 11.37 5.85
N ARG A 160 -1.91 12.33 5.24
CA ARG A 160 -2.46 13.22 4.22
C ARG A 160 -1.59 13.15 2.97
N ASP A 161 -2.27 13.11 1.83
CA ASP A 161 -1.73 13.15 0.49
C ASP A 161 -0.74 12.02 0.17
N ILE A 162 -1.22 11.03 -0.59
CA ILE A 162 -0.44 9.86 -1.00
C ILE A 162 0.78 10.22 -1.88
N TYR A 163 0.73 11.35 -2.59
CA TYR A 163 1.85 11.83 -3.40
C TYR A 163 2.88 12.52 -2.51
N ALA A 164 2.43 13.36 -1.57
CA ALA A 164 3.31 14.05 -0.65
C ALA A 164 4.06 13.08 0.27
N VAL A 165 3.40 12.04 0.80
CA VAL A 165 4.03 11.04 1.68
C VAL A 165 5.03 10.14 0.95
N SER A 166 4.93 10.04 -0.39
CA SER A 166 5.91 9.28 -1.18
C SER A 166 7.32 9.91 -1.14
N ALA A 167 7.42 11.23 -0.97
CA ALA A 167 8.71 11.92 -0.87
C ALA A 167 9.53 11.52 0.38
N PRO A 168 9.02 11.62 1.63
CA PRO A 168 9.77 11.19 2.80
C PRO A 168 10.07 9.68 2.79
N LEU A 169 9.18 8.84 2.24
CA LEU A 169 9.47 7.42 2.01
C LEU A 169 10.72 7.21 1.12
N ALA A 170 10.83 7.95 0.02
CA ALA A 170 11.99 7.86 -0.87
C ALA A 170 13.26 8.44 -0.23
N VAL A 171 13.15 9.58 0.45
CA VAL A 171 14.29 10.25 1.09
C VAL A 171 14.87 9.40 2.23
N GLU A 172 14.03 8.82 3.08
CA GLU A 172 14.49 7.94 4.17
C GLU A 172 15.18 6.70 3.61
N ALA A 173 14.65 6.09 2.55
CA ALA A 173 15.29 4.96 1.89
C ALA A 173 16.67 5.32 1.32
N VAL A 174 16.81 6.46 0.64
CA VAL A 174 18.10 6.95 0.15
C VAL A 174 19.06 7.21 1.32
N GLY A 175 18.60 7.86 2.38
CA GLY A 175 19.39 8.12 3.58
C GLY A 175 19.93 6.84 4.23
N ARG A 176 19.11 5.80 4.35
CA ARG A 176 19.52 4.49 4.88
C ARG A 176 20.54 3.80 3.98
N ILE A 177 20.33 3.81 2.66
CA ILE A 177 21.28 3.23 1.70
C ILE A 177 22.64 3.92 1.81
N LEU A 178 22.68 5.26 1.81
CA LEU A 178 23.92 6.03 1.87
C LEU A 178 24.67 5.88 3.19
N THR A 179 23.97 5.53 4.27
CA THR A 179 24.55 5.34 5.61
C THR A 179 24.76 3.87 5.98
N GLY A 180 24.54 2.94 5.04
CA GLY A 180 24.73 1.50 5.27
C GLY A 180 23.69 0.86 6.20
N ARG A 181 22.56 1.52 6.45
CA ARG A 181 21.44 0.99 7.26
C ARG A 181 20.52 0.11 6.42
N THR A 182 21.08 -0.89 5.74
CA THR A 182 20.35 -1.89 4.95
C THR A 182 20.54 -3.29 5.54
N ARG A 183 19.55 -4.16 5.33
CA ARG A 183 19.56 -5.55 5.82
C ARG A 183 20.08 -6.55 4.77
N THR A 184 20.05 -6.16 3.50
CA THR A 184 20.52 -6.97 2.37
C THR A 184 21.21 -6.08 1.33
N THR A 185 21.77 -6.71 0.30
CA THR A 185 22.44 -6.06 -0.82
C THR A 185 21.81 -6.51 -2.14
N GLY A 186 21.79 -5.62 -3.14
CA GLY A 186 21.19 -5.90 -4.44
C GLY A 186 19.77 -5.35 -4.57
N MET A 187 18.94 -6.02 -5.38
CA MET A 187 17.54 -5.65 -5.58
C MET A 187 16.69 -6.31 -4.50
N ALA A 188 15.95 -5.51 -3.72
CA ALA A 188 15.06 -6.01 -2.67
C ALA A 188 13.84 -5.09 -2.52
N ALA A 189 12.74 -5.63 -1.99
CA ALA A 189 11.58 -4.84 -1.57
C ALA A 189 11.90 -4.00 -0.32
N ALA A 190 11.01 -3.07 0.05
CA ALA A 190 11.27 -2.15 1.16
C ALA A 190 11.37 -2.89 2.50
N GLY A 191 10.45 -3.84 2.73
CA GLY A 191 10.40 -4.67 3.91
C GLY A 191 11.58 -5.63 4.06
N GLU A 192 12.18 -6.06 2.94
CA GLU A 192 13.40 -6.87 2.95
C GLU A 192 14.66 -6.00 3.14
N MET A 193 14.71 -4.83 2.48
CA MET A 193 15.88 -3.95 2.47
C MET A 193 16.12 -3.25 3.80
N PHE A 194 15.07 -2.90 4.54
CA PHE A 194 15.17 -2.04 5.72
C PHE A 194 14.56 -2.67 6.98
N ASP A 195 14.99 -2.22 8.15
CA ASP A 195 14.24 -2.46 9.39
C ASP A 195 12.92 -1.69 9.33
N ALA A 196 11.80 -2.40 9.14
CA ALA A 196 10.51 -1.78 8.86
C ALA A 196 9.95 -0.96 10.02
N ALA A 197 10.10 -1.44 11.26
CA ALA A 197 9.61 -0.73 12.44
C ALA A 197 10.39 0.57 12.63
N ASP A 198 11.73 0.50 12.57
CA ASP A 198 12.58 1.68 12.67
C ASP A 198 12.34 2.67 11.50
N PHE A 199 12.12 2.17 10.28
CA PHE A 199 11.75 3.00 9.13
C PHE A 199 10.44 3.75 9.35
N LEU A 200 9.40 3.07 9.80
CA LEU A 200 8.09 3.69 10.04
C LEU A 200 8.16 4.74 11.17
N HIS A 201 8.94 4.49 12.22
CA HIS A 201 9.17 5.49 13.28
C HIS A 201 9.92 6.73 12.76
N ALA A 202 10.87 6.58 11.83
CA ALA A 202 11.55 7.71 11.20
C ALA A 202 10.59 8.62 10.40
N LEU A 203 9.43 8.10 9.99
CA LEU A 203 8.40 8.84 9.26
C LEU A 203 7.34 9.49 10.17
N ALA A 204 7.46 9.42 11.50
CA ALA A 204 6.44 9.89 12.43
C ALA A 204 6.09 11.39 12.30
N ALA A 205 6.97 12.20 11.69
CA ALA A 205 6.68 13.62 11.38
C ALA A 205 5.76 13.80 10.15
N HIS A 206 5.53 12.74 9.38
CA HIS A 206 4.83 12.77 8.09
C HIS A 206 3.56 11.91 8.07
N LEU A 207 3.51 10.87 8.90
CA LEU A 207 2.38 9.95 9.04
C LEU A 207 2.25 9.48 10.49
N SER A 208 1.07 9.00 10.86
CA SER A 208 0.84 8.26 12.09
C SER A 208 0.94 6.77 11.79
N PHE A 209 1.58 6.01 12.67
CA PHE A 209 1.74 4.56 12.56
C PHE A 209 1.29 3.88 13.86
N ASP A 210 0.56 2.78 13.75
CA ASP A 210 0.13 1.96 14.88
C ASP A 210 0.32 0.46 14.61
N LEU A 211 0.64 -0.30 15.65
CA LEU A 211 0.87 -1.73 15.59
C LEU A 211 0.05 -2.46 16.68
N CYS A 212 -0.96 -3.20 16.23
CA CYS A 212 -1.78 -4.07 17.07
C CYS A 212 -1.35 -5.53 16.87
N ARG A 213 -0.68 -6.10 17.88
CA ARG A 213 -0.10 -7.46 17.85
C ARG A 213 -0.99 -8.51 18.51
#